data_AF-A0AAJ4JMV5-F1
#
_entry.id   AF-A0AAJ4JMV5-F1
#
_cell.length_a   1.000
_cell.length_b   1.000
_cell.length_c   1.000
_cell.angle_alpha   90.00
_cell.angle_beta   90.00
_cell.angle_gamma   90.00
#
_symmetry.space_group_name_H-M   'P 1'
#
loop_
_entity.id
_entity.type
_entity.pdbx_description
1 polymer ?
#
loop_
_entity_poly.entity_id
_entity_poly.type
_entity_poly.pdbx_seq_one_letter_code
_entity_poly.pdbx_strand_id
1 'polypeptide(L)' 'MNYNRQYYKGIPLRLIKRNYKKMKAKRFVINDTNQNVWIPNKHLKSDGTIKNTENLDYIFRRAKRQLEIALKGVEKG' A
#
# COMPACT_ATOMS: atom_id res chain seq x y z
N MET A 1 15.14 -1.68 2.93
CA MET A 1 13.67 -1.49 2.85
C MET A 1 13.39 -0.72 1.57
N ASN A 2 12.45 -1.17 0.75
CA ASN A 2 12.10 -0.53 -0.52
C ASN A 2 11.06 0.58 -0.27
N TYR A 3 11.50 1.83 -0.37
CA TYR A 3 10.66 3.03 -0.22
C TYR A 3 10.28 3.67 -1.56
N ASN A 4 10.64 3.04 -2.68
CA ASN A 4 10.24 3.52 -3.99
C ASN A 4 8.74 3.31 -4.20
N ARG A 5 8.16 4.09 -5.12
CA ARG A 5 6.77 3.91 -5.53
C ARG A 5 6.61 2.55 -6.21
N GLN A 6 5.59 1.81 -5.79
CA GLN A 6 5.20 0.51 -6.31
C GLN A 6 3.75 0.59 -6.80
N TYR A 7 3.33 -0.35 -7.64
CA TYR A 7 1.99 -0.34 -8.22
C TYR A 7 1.30 -1.68 -8.01
N TYR A 8 0.06 -1.64 -7.52
CA TYR A 8 -0.84 -2.79 -7.46
C TYR A 8 -2.09 -2.47 -8.28
N LYS A 9 -2.29 -3.16 -9.41
CA LYS A 9 -3.43 -2.91 -10.33
C LYS A 9 -3.62 -1.42 -10.67
N GLY A 10 -2.52 -0.72 -10.96
CA GLY A 10 -2.52 0.72 -11.26
C GLY A 10 -2.58 1.64 -10.03
N ILE A 11 -2.78 1.11 -8.82
CA ILE A 11 -2.80 1.89 -7.59
C ILE A 11 -1.36 2.14 -7.11
N PRO A 12 -0.90 3.40 -7.04
CA PRO A 12 0.42 3.72 -6.48
C PRO A 12 0.46 3.53 -4.96
N LEU A 13 1.50 2.84 -4.50
CA LEU A 13 1.76 2.52 -3.11
C LEU A 13 3.19 2.86 -2.75
N ARG A 14 3.42 3.38 -1.55
CA ARG A 14 4.78 3.63 -1.04
C ARG A 14 4.91 3.18 0.39
N LEU A 15 5.99 2.45 0.69
CA LEU A 15 6.27 2.01 2.05
C LEU A 15 6.62 3.22 2.94
N ILE A 16 6.05 3.27 4.14
CA ILE A 16 6.35 4.31 5.13
C ILE A 16 7.61 3.91 5.91
N LYS A 17 8.53 4.86 6.12
CA LYS A 17 9.75 4.62 6.92
C LYS A 17 9.38 4.46 8.41
N ARG A 18 9.52 3.25 8.96
CA ARG A 18 9.26 2.90 10.37
C ARG A 18 10.10 1.69 10.79
N ASN A 19 10.28 1.49 12.09
CA ASN A 19 10.79 0.23 12.64
C ASN A 19 9.74 -0.90 12.51
N TYR A 20 10.04 -1.90 11.69
CA TYR A 20 9.18 -3.07 11.46
C TYR A 20 9.74 -4.39 12.03
N LYS A 21 10.79 -4.37 12.86
CA LYS A 21 11.57 -5.56 13.28
C LYS A 21 10.75 -6.72 13.87
N LYS A 22 9.58 -6.45 14.47
CA LYS A 22 8.67 -7.46 15.06
C LYS A 22 7.27 -7.45 14.45
N MET A 23 7.06 -6.73 13.35
CA MET A 23 5.73 -6.56 12.76
C MET A 23 5.44 -7.61 11.71
N LYS A 24 4.21 -8.16 11.71
CA LYS A 24 3.72 -9.12 10.71
C LYS A 24 3.21 -8.46 9.42
N ALA A 25 3.20 -7.14 9.37
CA ALA A 25 2.75 -6.34 8.24
C ALA A 25 3.56 -5.04 8.15
N LYS A 26 3.58 -4.44 6.96
CA LYS A 26 4.17 -3.12 6.72
C LYS A 26 3.10 -2.13 6.28
N ARG A 27 3.32 -0.85 6.57
CA ARG A 27 2.35 0.23 6.30
C ARG A 27 2.73 0.96 5.02
N PHE A 28 1.79 1.06 4.10
CA PHE A 28 1.94 1.75 2.83
C PHE A 28 1.01 2.95 2.78
N VAL A 29 1.47 4.05 2.19
CA VAL A 29 0.62 5.16 1.77
C VAL A 29 0.03 4.87 0.40
N ILE A 30 -1.24 5.21 0.19
CA ILE A 30 -1.92 5.09 -1.09
C ILE A 30 -1.86 6.43 -1.80
N ASN A 31 -1.33 6.44 -3.02
CA ASN A 31 -1.30 7.61 -3.90
C ASN A 31 -0.76 8.89 -3.23
N ASP A 32 0.20 8.75 -2.31
CA ASP A 32 0.78 9.86 -1.55
C ASP A 32 -0.24 10.72 -0.79
N THR A 33 -1.42 10.16 -0.51
CA THR A 33 -2.47 10.79 0.30
C THR A 33 -2.27 10.52 1.79
N ASN A 34 -3.16 11.02 2.65
CA ASN A 34 -3.17 10.63 4.06
C ASN A 34 -3.70 9.20 4.30
N GLN A 35 -4.21 8.52 3.25
CA GLN A 35 -4.72 7.16 3.34
C GLN A 35 -3.58 6.14 3.35
N ASN A 36 -3.76 5.10 4.16
CA ASN A 36 -2.72 4.12 4.36
C ASN A 36 -3.30 2.72 4.60
N VAL A 37 -2.57 1.71 4.14
CA VAL A 37 -2.95 0.30 4.26
C VAL A 37 -1.83 -0.51 4.88
N TRP A 38 -2.21 -1.52 5.66
CA TRP A 38 -1.27 -2.50 6.18
C TRP A 38 -1.27 -3.73 5.29
N ILE A 39 -0.12 -4.02 4.70
CA ILE A 39 0.07 -5.21 3.86
C ILE A 39 0.83 -6.26 4.68
N PRO A 40 0.24 -7.44 4.93
CA PRO A 40 0.92 -8.54 5.60
C PRO A 40 2.22 -8.95 4.90
N ASN A 41 3.25 -9.29 5.68
CA ASN A 41 4.57 -9.66 5.15
C ASN A 41 4.52 -10.87 4.21
N LYS A 42 3.50 -11.73 4.31
CA LYS A 42 3.33 -12.88 3.39
C LYS A 42 3.22 -12.44 1.92
N HIS A 43 2.69 -11.25 1.65
CA HIS A 43 2.58 -10.67 0.31
C HIS A 43 3.77 -9.78 -0.09
N LEU A 44 4.76 -9.64 0.79
CA LEU A 44 5.91 -8.75 0.60
C LEU A 44 7.21 -9.55 0.59
N LYS A 45 8.20 -9.05 -0.13
CA LYS A 45 9.60 -9.42 0.05
C LYS A 45 10.13 -8.82 1.36
N SER A 46 11.27 -9.30 1.83
CA SER A 46 11.91 -8.86 3.08
C SER A 46 12.14 -7.34 3.13
N ASP A 47 12.42 -6.72 1.99
CA ASP A 47 12.60 -5.29 1.82
C ASP A 47 11.28 -4.49 1.80
N GLY A 48 10.12 -5.13 1.63
CA GLY A 48 8.82 -4.45 1.49
C GLY A 48 8.39 -4.24 0.03
N THR A 49 9.07 -4.85 -0.92
CA THR A 49 8.59 -4.96 -2.30
C THR A 49 7.37 -5.89 -2.33
N ILE A 50 6.28 -5.47 -2.95
CA ILE A 50 5.10 -6.30 -3.17
C ILE A 50 5.50 -7.46 -4.08
N LYS A 51 5.18 -8.69 -3.68
CA LYS A 51 5.44 -9.86 -4.54
C LYS A 51 4.54 -9.80 -5.76
N ASN A 52 5.09 -10.15 -6.92
CA ASN A 52 4.34 -10.21 -8.17
C ASN A 52 3.19 -11.22 -8.05
N THR A 53 2.09 -11.01 -8.77
CA THR A 53 0.90 -11.89 -8.84
C THR A 53 0.12 -12.12 -7.53
N GLU A 54 0.52 -11.52 -6.41
CA GLU A 54 -0.24 -11.61 -5.15
C GLU A 54 -1.59 -10.92 -5.26
N ASN A 55 -2.61 -11.50 -4.61
CA ASN A 55 -3.92 -10.88 -4.51
C ASN A 55 -4.04 -10.06 -3.21
N LEU A 56 -4.02 -8.72 -3.36
CA LEU A 56 -4.24 -7.77 -2.28
C LEU A 56 -5.68 -7.24 -2.23
N ASP A 57 -6.59 -7.74 -3.08
CA ASP A 57 -7.93 -7.17 -3.26
C ASP A 57 -8.72 -7.15 -1.96
N TYR A 58 -8.56 -8.15 -1.10
CA TYR A 58 -9.25 -8.20 0.19
C TYR A 58 -8.77 -7.09 1.16
N ILE A 59 -7.50 -6.67 1.06
CA ILE A 59 -6.93 -5.56 1.84
C ILE A 59 -7.55 -4.25 1.34
N PHE A 60 -7.63 -4.10 0.01
CA PHE A 60 -8.24 -2.95 -0.63
C PHE A 60 -9.77 -2.95 -0.53
N ARG A 61 -10.43 -4.08 -0.35
CA ARG A 61 -11.90 -4.15 -0.14
C ARG A 61 -12.29 -3.46 1.16
N ARG A 62 -11.50 -3.67 2.22
CA ARG A 62 -11.69 -2.98 3.50
C ARG A 62 -11.30 -1.50 3.42
N ALA A 63 -10.35 -1.17 2.54
CA ALA A 63 -9.93 0.20 2.25
C ALA A 63 -10.67 0.83 1.05
N LYS A 64 -11.75 0.22 0.52
CA LYS A 64 -12.35 0.61 -0.77
C LYS A 64 -12.82 2.06 -0.77
N ARG A 65 -13.49 2.47 0.31
CA ARG A 65 -13.90 3.87 0.52
C ARG A 65 -12.71 4.83 0.63
N GLN A 66 -11.59 4.39 1.21
CA GLN A 66 -10.36 5.19 1.28
C GLN A 66 -9.71 5.32 -0.10
N LEU A 67 -9.76 4.26 -0.90
CA LEU A 67 -9.30 4.24 -2.29
C LEU A 67 -10.12 5.18 -3.16
N GLU A 68 -11.46 5.11 -3.06
CA GLU A 68 -12.38 5.98 -3.79
C GLU A 68 -12.16 7.46 -3.43
N ILE A 69 -11.97 7.79 -2.15
CA ILE A 69 -11.66 9.16 -1.71
C ILE A 69 -10.30 9.61 -2.25
N ALA A 70 -9.28 8.74 -2.21
CA ALA A 70 -7.93 9.07 -2.67
C ALA A 70 -7.84 9.23 -4.20
N LEU A 71 -8.67 8.52 -4.97
CA LEU A 71 -8.76 8.63 -6.43
C LEU A 71 -9.58 9.85 -6.86
N LYS A 72 -10.75 10.10 -6.23
CA LYS A 72 -11.61 11.26 -6.53
C LYS A 72 -10.98 12.60 -6.14
N GLY A 73 -10.10 12.62 -5.14
CA GLY A 73 -9.38 13.82 -4.74
C GLY A 73 -8.38 14.35 -5.79
N VAL A 74 -8.05 13.55 -6.81
CA VAL A 74 -7.12 13.93 -7.89
C VAL A 74 -7.84 14.68 -9.03
N GLU A 75 -9.15 14.51 -9.19
CA GLU A 75 -9.94 15.12 -10.28
C GLU A 75 -10.37 16.58 -9.99
N LYS A 76 -9.94 17.19 -8.88
CA LYS A 76 -10.27 18.58 -8.52
C LYS A 76 -9.05 19.52 -8.41
N GLY A 77 -8.00 19.24 -9.17
CA GLY A 77 -6.83 20.10 -9.32
C GLY A 77 -6.76 20.70 -10.71
#